data_AF-A0A926ZCA0-F1
#
_entry.id   AF-A0A926ZCA0-F1
#
_cell.length_a   1.000
_cell.length_b   1.000
_cell.length_c   1.000
_cell.angle_alpha   90.00
_cell.angle_beta   90.00
_cell.angle_gamma   90.00
#
_symmetry.space_group_name_H-M   'P 1'
#
loop_
_entity.id
_entity.type
_entity.pdbx_description
1 polymer ?
#
loop_
_entity_poly.entity_id
_entity_poly.type
_entity_poly.pdbx_seq_one_letter_code
_entity_poly.pdbx_strand_id
1 'polypeptide(L)'
;MNRTPTPSLETLQNLLITVPLGDRWLVRDRLQELDIPCQCESDGSLRVDITSPWAAIQVWSVLFRWKGSRQEHVNWLMRSWLGH
;
A
#
# COMPACT_ATOMS: atom_id res chain seq x y z
N MET A 1 -28.65 15.82 3.27
CA MET A 1 -27.22 16.10 3.44
C MET A 1 -26.51 14.79 3.75
N ASN A 2 -26.08 14.07 2.72
CA ASN A 2 -25.33 12.82 2.89
C ASN A 2 -23.89 13.19 3.26
N ARG A 3 -23.52 12.97 4.52
CA ARG A 3 -22.12 13.04 4.92
C ARG A 3 -21.41 11.92 4.16
N THR A 4 -20.55 12.30 3.22
CA THR A 4 -19.53 11.40 2.71
C THR A 4 -18.75 10.87 3.93
N PRO A 5 -18.57 9.54 4.09
CA PRO A 5 -17.66 9.04 5.10
C PRO A 5 -16.27 9.55 4.70
N THR A 6 -15.77 10.52 5.45
CA THR A 6 -14.34 10.86 5.42
C THR A 6 -13.63 9.55 5.76
N PRO A 7 -12.70 9.04 4.92
CA PRO A 7 -11.89 7.89 5.30
C PRO A 7 -10.95 8.36 6.42
N SER A 8 -11.45 8.37 7.65
CA SER A 8 -10.61 8.48 8.84
C SER A 8 -9.64 7.31 8.82
N LEU A 9 -8.42 7.53 9.31
CA LEU A 9 -7.33 6.56 9.27
C LEU A 9 -7.69 5.18 9.85
N GLU A 10 -8.69 5.14 10.73
CA GLU A 10 -9.30 3.93 11.29
C GLU A 10 -9.86 2.98 10.22
N THR A 11 -10.30 3.50 9.07
CA THR A 11 -10.89 2.70 7.98
C THR A 11 -9.83 1.93 7.17
N LEU A 12 -8.54 2.21 7.37
CA LEU A 12 -7.44 1.49 6.70
C LEU A 12 -6.94 0.28 7.49
N GLN A 13 -7.47 0.04 8.69
CA GLN A 13 -7.21 -1.19 9.43
C GLN A 13 -7.70 -2.37 8.56
N ASN A 14 -6.79 -3.26 8.16
CA ASN A 14 -7.05 -4.39 7.25
C ASN A 14 -7.36 -4.02 5.78
N LEU A 15 -6.47 -3.26 5.15
CA LEU A 15 -6.57 -2.98 3.71
C LEU A 15 -6.44 -4.28 2.90
N LEU A 16 -7.46 -4.56 2.07
CA LEU A 16 -7.44 -5.68 1.14
C LEU A 16 -6.93 -5.21 -0.22
N ILE A 17 -5.84 -5.80 -0.69
CA ILE A 17 -5.19 -5.41 -1.94
C ILE A 17 -5.25 -6.55 -2.93
N THR A 18 -5.80 -6.29 -4.11
CA THR A 18 -5.77 -7.23 -5.23
C THR A 18 -4.46 -7.05 -6.00
N VAL A 19 -3.62 -8.06 -5.95
CA VAL A 19 -2.32 -8.11 -6.64
C VAL A 19 -2.36 -9.27 -7.65
N PRO A 20 -1.82 -9.11 -8.88
CA PRO A 20 -1.66 -10.24 -9.79
C PRO A 20 -0.91 -11.40 -9.12
N LEU A 21 -1.30 -12.65 -9.41
CA LEU A 21 -0.73 -13.84 -8.79
C LEU A 21 0.81 -13.92 -8.92
N GLY A 22 1.36 -13.45 -10.04
CA GLY A 22 2.81 -13.40 -10.28
C GLY A 22 3.55 -12.38 -9.42
N ASP A 23 2.91 -11.25 -9.09
CA ASP A 23 3.51 -10.16 -8.31
C ASP A 23 3.27 -10.33 -6.80
N ARG A 24 2.39 -11.26 -6.40
CA ARG A 24 1.99 -11.49 -5.00
C ARG A 24 3.16 -11.74 -4.07
N TRP A 25 4.07 -12.62 -4.48
CA TRP A 25 5.25 -12.98 -3.67
C TRP A 25 6.15 -11.77 -3.45
N LEU A 26 6.28 -10.95 -4.48
CA LEU A 26 7.20 -9.84 -4.52
C LEU A 26 6.65 -8.61 -3.78
N VAL A 27 5.34 -8.37 -3.85
CA VAL A 27 4.65 -7.41 -2.97
C VAL A 27 4.76 -7.85 -1.51
N ARG A 28 4.49 -9.13 -1.20
CA ARG A 28 4.57 -9.64 0.16
C ARG A 28 5.98 -9.51 0.74
N ASP A 29 6.99 -9.93 -0.01
CA ASP A 29 8.40 -9.86 0.40
C ASP A 29 8.79 -8.42 0.78
N ARG A 30 8.43 -7.44 -0.07
CA ARG A 30 8.67 -6.02 0.23
C ARG A 30 7.94 -5.52 1.46
N LEU A 31 6.69 -5.94 1.65
CA LEU A 31 5.94 -5.54 2.84
C LEU A 31 6.54 -6.12 4.10
N GLN A 32 7.04 -7.36 4.05
CA GLN A 32 7.75 -7.99 5.16
C GLN A 32 9.10 -7.31 5.43
N GLU A 33 9.85 -6.88 4.40
CA GLU A 33 11.07 -6.08 4.57
C GLU A 33 10.82 -4.74 5.28
N LEU A 34 9.62 -4.18 5.14
CA LEU A 34 9.20 -2.93 5.77
C LEU A 34 8.55 -3.13 7.14
N ASP A 35 8.60 -4.35 7.69
CA ASP A 35 7.95 -4.77 8.94
C ASP A 35 6.42 -4.57 8.92
N ILE A 36 5.81 -4.66 7.73
CA ILE A 36 4.37 -4.47 7.56
C ILE A 36 3.68 -5.84 7.56
N PRO A 37 2.86 -6.15 8.58
CA PRO A 37 2.15 -7.41 8.67
C PRO A 37 1.16 -7.55 7.50
N CYS A 38 1.29 -8.63 6.75
CA CYS A 38 0.41 -8.95 5.63
C CYS A 38 0.09 -10.44 5.54
N GLN A 39 -1.11 -10.75 5.08
CA GLN A 39 -1.63 -12.10 4.96
C GLN A 39 -2.20 -12.35 3.57
N CYS A 40 -1.96 -13.55 3.08
CA CYS A 40 -2.44 -14.03 1.81
C CYS A 40 -3.83 -14.65 1.97
N GLU A 41 -4.87 -14.00 1.45
CA GLU A 41 -6.22 -14.55 1.46
C GLU A 41 -6.39 -15.66 0.41
N SER A 42 -7.35 -16.57 0.65
CA SER A 42 -7.68 -17.68 -0.26
C SER A 42 -8.19 -17.21 -1.63
N ASP A 43 -8.77 -16.01 -1.67
CA ASP A 43 -9.26 -15.33 -2.89
C ASP A 43 -8.10 -14.79 -3.78
N GLY A 44 -6.86 -14.84 -3.31
CA GLY A 44 -5.69 -14.30 -4.01
C GLY A 44 -5.36 -12.85 -3.63
N SER A 45 -6.25 -12.20 -2.89
CA SER A 45 -6.02 -10.89 -2.28
C SER A 45 -4.96 -10.94 -1.17
N LEU A 46 -4.34 -9.79 -0.89
CA LEU A 46 -3.39 -9.58 0.20
C LEU A 46 -4.02 -8.64 1.25
N ARG A 47 -4.28 -9.15 2.45
CA ARG A 47 -4.72 -8.32 3.59
C ARG A 47 -3.48 -7.72 4.25
N VAL A 48 -3.47 -6.40 4.44
CA VAL A 48 -2.38 -5.68 5.11
C VAL A 48 -2.93 -4.92 6.28
N ASP A 49 -2.30 -5.09 7.44
CA ASP A 49 -2.71 -4.37 8.64
C ASP A 49 -1.98 -3.02 8.71
N ILE A 50 -2.75 -1.94 8.59
CA ILE A 50 -2.23 -0.58 8.64
C ILE A 50 -2.39 -0.05 10.07
N THR A 51 -1.30 -0.12 10.82
CA THR A 51 -1.25 0.34 12.22
C THR A 51 -0.91 1.83 12.35
N SER A 52 -0.47 2.47 11.26
CA SER A 52 0.02 3.85 11.25
C SER A 52 -0.12 4.49 9.86
N PRO A 53 -0.30 5.82 9.76
CA PRO A 53 -0.28 6.54 8.48
C PRO A 53 1.00 6.29 7.69
N TRP A 54 2.12 6.06 8.38
CA TRP A 54 3.37 5.69 7.75
C TRP A 54 3.28 4.33 7.03
N ALA A 55 2.66 3.32 7.67
CA ALA A 55 2.42 2.02 7.06
C ALA A 55 1.52 2.15 5.81
N ALA A 56 0.50 3.02 5.84
CA ALA A 56 -0.35 3.27 4.68
C ALA A 56 0.44 3.81 3.48
N ILE A 57 1.30 4.80 3.71
CA ILE A 57 2.12 5.42 2.66
C ILE A 57 3.12 4.39 2.10
N GLN A 58 3.74 3.59 2.97
CA GLN A 58 4.67 2.54 2.56
C GLN A 58 3.98 1.49 1.70
N VAL A 59 2.81 0.99 2.12
CA VAL A 59 2.00 0.05 1.32
C VAL A 59 1.65 0.65 -0.04
N TRP A 60 1.18 1.89 -0.05
CA TRP A 60 0.85 2.58 -1.29
C TRP A 60 2.06 2.71 -2.23
N SER A 61 3.23 3.02 -1.69
CA SER A 61 4.48 3.07 -2.46
C SER A 61 4.97 1.70 -2.92
N VAL A 62 4.73 0.63 -2.16
CA VAL A 62 4.98 -0.72 -2.66
C VAL A 62 4.07 -0.96 -3.87
N LEU A 63 2.75 -0.82 -3.72
CA LEU A 63 1.80 -1.10 -4.80
C LEU A 63 2.00 -0.29 -6.07
N PHE A 64 2.25 1.02 -5.94
CA PHE A 64 2.52 1.86 -7.10
C PHE A 64 3.84 1.50 -7.80
N ARG A 65 4.82 0.90 -7.09
CA ARG A 65 6.12 0.51 -7.66
C ARG A 65 5.97 -0.71 -8.56
N TRP A 66 4.97 -1.53 -8.27
CA TRP A 66 4.60 -2.70 -9.05
C TRP A 66 3.69 -2.36 -10.22
N LYS A 67 2.95 -1.24 -10.15
CA LYS A 67 1.93 -0.86 -11.16
C LYS A 67 2.43 0.01 -12.32
N GLY A 68 3.65 0.56 -12.29
CA GLY A 68 4.13 1.51 -13.31
C GLY A 68 5.64 1.46 -13.58
N SER A 69 6.05 1.94 -14.77
CA SER A 69 7.46 2.06 -15.17
C SER A 69 8.22 2.93 -14.15
N ARG A 70 9.38 2.44 -13.68
CA ARG A 70 10.21 2.98 -12.57
C ARG A 70 10.35 4.51 -12.45
N GLN A 71 10.16 5.26 -13.55
CA GLN A 71 10.38 6.71 -13.64
C GLN A 71 9.28 7.56 -13.00
N GLU A 72 8.00 7.19 -13.12
CA GLU A 72 6.91 8.01 -12.56
C GLU A 72 6.88 7.99 -11.03
N HIS A 73 7.36 6.90 -10.45
CA HIS A 73 7.34 6.70 -9.01
C HIS A 73 8.48 7.42 -8.26
N VAL A 74 9.68 7.48 -8.84
CA VAL A 74 10.78 8.31 -8.29
C VAL A 74 10.37 9.79 -8.28
N ASN A 75 9.67 10.22 -9.32
CA ASN A 75 9.21 11.61 -9.46
C ASN A 75 8.15 11.99 -8.42
N TRP A 76 7.27 11.05 -8.03
CA TRP A 76 6.28 11.28 -6.97
C TRP A 76 6.92 11.29 -5.56
N LEU A 77 7.84 10.36 -5.28
CA LEU A 77 8.61 10.37 -4.04
C LEU A 77 9.39 11.69 -3.91
N MET A 78 10.15 12.08 -4.94
CA MET A 78 10.96 13.30 -4.91
C MET A 78 10.12 14.55 -4.62
N ARG A 79 8.86 14.60 -5.06
CA ARG A 79 7.91 15.70 -4.74
C ARG A 79 7.41 15.69 -3.29
N SER A 80 7.24 14.52 -2.68
CA SER A 80 6.84 14.39 -1.26
C SER A 80 7.98 14.66 -0.28
N TRP A 81 9.24 14.55 -0.74
CA TRP A 81 10.43 14.87 0.07
C TRP A 81 11.00 16.29 -0.19
N LEU A 82 10.63 16.94 -1.30
CA LEU A 82 11.01 18.34 -1.62
C LEU A 82 9.96 19.39 -1.20
N GLY A 83 8.95 19.00 -0.42
CA GLY A 83 8.03 19.94 0.21
C GLY A 83 8.66 20.56 1.46
N HIS A 84 9.26 21.74 1.29
CA HIS A 84 9.57 22.70 2.35
C HIS A 84 8.59 23.88 2.26
#